data_AF-A0A6N9PQY9-F1
#
_entry.id   AF-A0A6N9PQY9-F1
#
_cell.length_a   1.000
_cell.length_b   1.000
_cell.length_c   1.000
_cell.angle_alpha   90.00
_cell.angle_beta   90.00
_cell.angle_gamma   90.00
#
_symmetry.space_group_name_H-M   'P 1'
#
loop_
_entity.id
_entity.type
_entity.pdbx_description
1 polymer ?
#
loop_
_entity_poly.entity_id
_entity_poly.type
_entity_poly.pdbx_seq_one_letter_code
_entity_poly.pdbx_strand_id
1 'polypeptide(L)'
;MHMDTIFAREFISSRMRSTRLARHATKQAMSQVLHIDPHSYADLENGVYCPSGPPLLLLLDYMGGSAALELIHAFHTALHPGEPPAAREVTQEQLREQIAVWLEDESAQEDWSMYPAVQYDVFEDGSKLVSRLYYIVPKLTPLRLECFVFFEESTFHKDPSGDLILTSSRLYIQ
;
A
#
# COMPACT_ATOMS: atom_id res chain seq x y z
N MET A 1 -1.50 21.41 6.91
CA MET A 1 -0.05 21.26 6.70
C MET A 1 0.71 20.88 7.98
N HIS A 2 0.65 21.64 9.10
CA HIS A 2 1.37 21.24 10.33
C HIS A 2 0.66 20.12 11.15
N MET A 3 -0.68 20.08 11.13
CA MET A 3 -1.46 19.01 11.78
C MET A 3 -1.27 17.64 11.11
N ASP A 4 -1.22 17.60 9.78
CA ASP A 4 -1.11 16.36 9.01
C ASP A 4 0.25 15.67 9.24
N THR A 5 1.32 16.46 9.40
CA THR A 5 2.67 15.94 9.67
C THR A 5 2.80 15.39 11.09
N ILE A 6 2.18 16.04 12.09
CA ILE A 6 2.17 15.55 13.47
C ILE A 6 1.35 14.26 13.55
N PHE A 7 0.17 14.25 12.94
CA PHE A 7 -0.68 13.07 12.87
C PHE A 7 0.04 11.89 12.21
N ALA A 8 0.66 12.10 11.04
CA ALA A 8 1.35 11.04 10.33
C ALA A 8 2.51 10.45 11.12
N ARG A 9 3.24 11.30 11.84
CA ARG A 9 4.36 10.90 12.69
C ARG A 9 3.91 10.03 13.86
N GLU A 10 2.85 10.43 14.57
CA GLU A 10 2.30 9.66 15.68
C GLU A 10 1.69 8.34 15.21
N PHE A 11 0.97 8.37 14.09
CA PHE A 11 0.37 7.18 13.50
C PHE A 11 1.44 6.15 13.09
N ILE A 12 2.43 6.58 12.28
CA ILE A 12 3.45 5.68 11.75
C ILE A 12 4.37 5.16 12.86
N SER A 13 4.81 6.02 13.78
CA SER A 13 5.68 5.60 14.90
C SER A 13 5.01 4.56 15.81
N SER A 14 3.72 4.74 16.11
CA SER A 14 2.92 3.78 16.87
C SER A 14 2.83 2.42 16.17
N ARG A 15 2.63 2.42 14.85
CA ARG A 15 2.59 1.20 14.03
C ARG A 15 3.96 0.52 13.94
N MET A 16 5.03 1.28 13.75
CA MET A 16 6.41 0.76 13.76
C MET A 16 6.73 0.04 15.06
N ARG A 17 6.40 0.66 16.21
CA ARG A 17 6.58 0.06 17.53
C ARG A 17 5.78 -1.23 17.67
N SER A 18 4.50 -1.19 17.29
CA SER A 18 3.59 -2.35 17.41
C SER A 18 4.06 -3.53 16.56
N THR A 19 4.44 -3.28 15.30
CA THR A 19 5.00 -4.30 14.39
C THR A 19 6.27 -4.92 14.97
N ARG A 20 7.20 -4.09 15.46
CA ARG A 20 8.45 -4.59 16.06
C ARG A 20 8.18 -5.49 17.25
N LEU A 21 7.29 -5.06 18.15
CA LEU A 21 6.94 -5.82 19.35
C LEU A 21 6.23 -7.14 19.01
N ALA A 22 5.28 -7.12 18.07
CA ALA A 22 4.55 -8.30 17.61
C ALA A 22 5.46 -9.36 16.98
N ARG A 23 6.55 -8.92 16.32
CA ARG A 23 7.54 -9.80 15.68
C ARG A 23 8.74 -10.13 16.56
N HIS A 24 8.71 -9.72 17.84
CA HIS A 24 9.83 -9.88 18.78
C HIS A 24 11.18 -9.35 18.25
N ALA A 25 11.14 -8.34 17.39
CA ALA A 25 12.32 -7.78 16.76
C ALA A 25 13.02 -6.75 17.66
N THR A 26 14.35 -6.74 17.62
CA THR A 26 15.15 -5.69 18.29
C THR A 26 15.17 -4.42 17.44
N LYS A 27 15.48 -3.28 18.05
CA LYS A 27 15.68 -2.03 17.29
C LYS A 27 16.81 -2.15 16.26
N GLN A 28 17.84 -2.93 16.56
CA GLN A 28 18.95 -3.20 15.65
C GLN A 28 18.53 -4.11 14.47
N ALA A 29 17.69 -5.11 14.72
CA ALA A 29 17.13 -5.93 13.64
C ALA A 29 16.26 -5.06 12.72
N MET A 30 15.43 -4.19 13.29
CA MET A 30 14.60 -3.28 12.50
C MET A 30 15.41 -2.26 11.71
N SER A 31 16.51 -1.74 12.26
CA SER A 31 17.37 -0.79 11.53
C SER A 31 18.01 -1.46 10.30
N GLN A 32 18.39 -2.74 10.41
CA GLN A 32 18.86 -3.54 9.26
C GLN A 32 17.77 -3.72 8.21
N VAL A 33 16.55 -4.07 8.61
CA VAL A 33 15.40 -4.21 7.70
C VAL A 33 15.12 -2.92 6.94
N LEU A 34 15.13 -1.78 7.65
CA LEU A 34 14.81 -0.48 7.06
C LEU A 34 16.02 0.19 6.38
N HIS A 35 17.18 -0.47 6.36
CA HIS A 35 18.43 0.07 5.81
C HIS A 35 18.80 1.45 6.35
N ILE A 36 18.63 1.65 7.67
CA ILE A 36 19.00 2.86 8.40
C ILE A 36 19.85 2.51 9.63
N ASP A 37 20.50 3.49 10.24
CA ASP A 37 21.24 3.26 11.46
C ASP A 37 20.29 3.08 12.68
N PRO A 38 20.75 2.40 13.76
CA PRO A 38 19.92 2.14 14.93
C PRO A 38 19.41 3.40 15.65
N HIS A 39 20.14 4.51 15.58
CA HIS A 39 19.73 5.77 16.20
C HIS A 39 18.56 6.37 15.41
N SER A 40 18.68 6.40 14.07
CA SER A 40 17.59 6.84 13.21
C SER A 40 16.34 5.99 13.36
N TYR A 41 16.47 4.67 13.50
CA TYR A 41 15.32 3.81 13.81
C TYR A 41 14.66 4.18 15.15
N ALA A 42 15.47 4.44 16.19
CA ALA A 42 14.95 4.83 17.50
C ALA A 42 14.17 6.14 17.44
N ASP A 43 14.65 7.12 16.67
CA ASP A 43 13.98 8.39 16.45
C ASP A 43 12.65 8.23 15.70
N LEU A 44 12.62 7.38 14.67
CA LEU A 44 11.37 7.04 13.97
C LEU A 44 10.34 6.41 14.90
N GLU A 45 10.75 5.42 15.70
CA GLU A 45 9.84 4.75 16.65
C GLU A 45 9.36 5.69 17.77
N ASN A 46 10.17 6.69 18.14
CA ASN A 46 9.80 7.71 19.11
C ASN A 46 8.98 8.86 18.50
N GLY A 47 8.75 8.85 17.19
CA GLY A 47 8.02 9.91 16.50
C GLY A 47 8.76 11.25 16.54
N VAL A 48 10.09 11.26 16.42
CA VAL A 48 10.86 12.50 16.24
C VAL A 48 10.59 13.06 14.83
N TYR A 49 10.65 12.19 13.82
CA TYR A 49 10.33 12.48 12.42
C TYR A 49 9.65 11.27 11.74
N CYS A 50 9.13 11.48 10.52
CA CYS A 50 8.54 10.41 9.70
C CYS A 50 9.62 9.69 8.88
N PRO A 51 9.41 8.40 8.55
CA PRO A 51 10.27 7.72 7.60
C PRO A 51 10.19 8.41 6.24
N SER A 52 11.32 8.48 5.54
CA SER A 52 11.32 8.81 4.12
C SER A 52 10.67 7.68 3.30
N GLY A 53 10.43 7.92 2.01
CA GLY A 53 9.81 6.94 1.12
C GLY A 53 10.44 5.54 1.18
N PRO A 54 11.78 5.38 1.06
CA PRO A 54 12.39 4.05 1.05
C PRO A 54 12.23 3.26 2.37
N PRO A 55 12.54 3.81 3.55
CA PRO A 55 12.25 3.13 4.83
C PRO A 55 10.77 2.82 5.05
N LEU A 56 9.84 3.65 4.52
CA LEU A 56 8.42 3.36 4.61
C LEU A 56 8.03 2.14 3.74
N LEU A 57 8.56 2.04 2.52
CA LEU A 57 8.33 0.89 1.65
C LEU A 57 8.89 -0.41 2.26
N LEU A 58 10.11 -0.35 2.82
CA LEU A 58 10.72 -1.48 3.51
C LEU A 58 9.95 -1.90 4.77
N LEU A 59 9.36 -0.94 5.48
CA LEU A 59 8.48 -1.24 6.61
C LEU A 59 7.21 -1.96 6.16
N LEU A 60 6.57 -1.50 5.07
CA LEU A 60 5.37 -2.12 4.53
C LEU A 60 5.67 -3.55 4.05
N ASP A 61 6.77 -3.75 3.31
CA ASP A 61 7.23 -5.08 2.91
C ASP A 61 7.48 -5.97 4.13
N TYR A 62 8.21 -5.45 5.12
CA TYR A 62 8.48 -6.20 6.36
C TYR A 62 7.21 -6.56 7.11
N MET A 63 6.21 -5.67 7.20
CA MET A 63 4.93 -5.93 7.86
C MET A 63 4.19 -7.11 7.24
N GLY A 64 4.40 -7.35 5.95
CA GLY A 64 3.68 -8.36 5.20
C GLY A 64 2.25 -7.94 4.92
N GLY A 65 1.61 -8.74 4.10
CA GLY A 65 0.56 -8.22 3.25
C GLY A 65 -0.67 -7.62 3.91
N SER A 66 -1.35 -8.42 4.73
CA SER A 66 -2.55 -7.98 5.45
C SER A 66 -2.27 -6.80 6.37
N ALA A 67 -1.17 -6.85 7.13
CA ALA A 67 -0.80 -5.80 8.07
C ALA A 67 -0.40 -4.48 7.38
N ALA A 68 0.28 -4.55 6.22
CA ALA A 68 0.62 -3.38 5.42
C ALA A 68 -0.64 -2.71 4.85
N LEU A 69 -1.59 -3.49 4.35
CA LEU A 69 -2.87 -2.96 3.84
C LEU A 69 -3.71 -2.34 4.95
N GLU A 70 -3.82 -3.02 6.10
CA GLU A 70 -4.51 -2.47 7.28
C GLU A 70 -3.90 -1.13 7.71
N LEU A 71 -2.57 -1.00 7.64
CA LEU A 71 -1.91 0.26 7.93
C LEU A 71 -2.28 1.36 6.92
N ILE A 72 -2.23 1.04 5.62
CA ILE A 72 -2.58 1.98 4.55
C ILE A 72 -4.05 2.42 4.68
N HIS A 73 -4.98 1.48 4.86
CA HIS A 73 -6.41 1.78 5.04
C HIS A 73 -6.66 2.55 6.33
N ALA A 74 -6.09 2.13 7.46
CA ALA A 74 -6.26 2.86 8.71
C ALA A 74 -5.67 4.28 8.63
N PHE A 75 -4.59 4.47 7.89
CA PHE A 75 -4.02 5.79 7.64
C PHE A 75 -4.96 6.65 6.80
N HIS A 76 -5.47 6.10 5.69
CA HIS A 76 -6.44 6.77 4.83
C HIS A 76 -7.72 7.14 5.60
N THR A 77 -8.32 6.20 6.33
CA THR A 77 -9.53 6.45 7.14
C THR A 77 -9.30 7.50 8.22
N ALA A 78 -8.11 7.54 8.82
CA ALA A 78 -7.81 8.54 9.84
C ALA A 78 -7.58 9.95 9.26
N LEU A 79 -7.11 10.05 8.01
CA LEU A 79 -7.05 11.32 7.26
C LEU A 79 -8.43 11.76 6.74
N HIS A 80 -9.31 10.81 6.42
CA HIS A 80 -10.65 11.03 5.87
C HIS A 80 -11.75 10.35 6.72
N PRO A 81 -11.97 10.81 7.97
CA PRO A 81 -12.92 10.18 8.87
C PRO A 81 -14.36 10.32 8.34
N GLY A 82 -14.99 9.19 8.02
CA GLY A 82 -16.39 9.13 7.57
C GLY A 82 -16.57 8.75 6.10
N GLU A 83 -15.50 8.70 5.32
CA GLU A 83 -15.52 8.22 3.94
C GLU A 83 -14.66 6.95 3.86
N PRO A 84 -15.24 5.73 3.86
CA PRO A 84 -14.49 4.61 3.32
C PRO A 84 -14.12 5.01 1.89
N PRO A 85 -12.84 4.86 1.45
CA PRO A 85 -12.50 5.09 0.06
C PRO A 85 -13.40 4.17 -0.77
N ALA A 86 -14.42 4.76 -1.40
CA ALA A 86 -15.38 4.01 -2.17
C ALA A 86 -14.64 3.56 -3.41
N ALA A 87 -14.11 2.33 -3.36
CA ALA A 87 -13.46 1.71 -4.49
C ALA A 87 -14.41 1.80 -5.68
N ARG A 88 -14.04 2.63 -6.66
CA ARG A 88 -14.87 2.86 -7.84
C ARG A 88 -14.39 1.91 -8.92
N GLU A 89 -15.27 1.03 -9.36
CA GLU A 89 -15.00 0.15 -10.49
C GLU A 89 -14.76 1.01 -11.73
N VAL A 90 -13.71 0.68 -12.48
CA VAL A 90 -13.33 1.37 -13.71
C VAL A 90 -13.02 0.36 -14.80
N THR A 91 -13.27 0.75 -16.05
CA THR A 91 -12.73 0.00 -17.19
C THR A 91 -11.24 0.28 -17.35
N GLN A 92 -10.54 -0.60 -18.07
CA GLN A 92 -9.13 -0.40 -18.40
C GLN A 92 -8.90 0.92 -19.16
N GLU A 93 -9.83 1.31 -20.04
CA GLU A 93 -9.76 2.57 -20.80
C GLU A 93 -9.90 3.79 -19.87
N GLN A 94 -10.89 3.79 -18.98
CA GLN A 94 -11.08 4.84 -17.98
C GLN A 94 -9.92 4.96 -17.00
N LEU A 95 -9.29 3.84 -16.65
CA LEU A 95 -8.09 3.83 -15.82
C LEU A 95 -6.93 4.50 -16.57
N ARG A 96 -6.67 4.10 -17.83
CA ARG A 96 -5.61 4.71 -18.65
C ARG A 96 -5.78 6.22 -18.81
N GLU A 97 -7.00 6.67 -19.08
CA GLU A 97 -7.31 8.10 -19.20
C GLU A 97 -7.01 8.86 -17.90
N GLN A 98 -7.44 8.32 -16.76
CA GLN A 98 -7.20 8.96 -15.46
C GLN A 98 -5.72 9.03 -15.10
N ILE A 99 -4.96 7.97 -15.34
CA ILE A 99 -3.53 7.99 -15.05
C ILE A 99 -2.80 8.95 -16.01
N ALA A 100 -3.17 9.00 -17.29
CA ALA A 100 -2.61 9.97 -18.25
C ALA A 100 -2.87 11.42 -17.82
N VAL A 101 -4.11 11.72 -17.40
CA VAL A 101 -4.48 13.04 -16.85
C VAL A 101 -3.67 13.35 -15.59
N TRP A 102 -3.48 12.38 -14.69
CA TRP A 102 -2.74 12.56 -13.44
C TRP A 102 -1.23 12.77 -13.64
N LEU A 103 -0.63 12.09 -14.63
CA LEU A 103 0.76 12.28 -14.99
C LEU A 103 1.04 13.63 -15.65
N GLU A 104 0.02 14.32 -16.18
CA GLU A 104 0.16 15.53 -16.99
C GLU A 104 1.07 15.30 -18.22
N ASP A 105 1.17 14.06 -18.69
CA ASP A 105 2.08 13.62 -19.75
C ASP A 105 1.37 12.63 -20.68
N GLU A 106 1.08 13.08 -21.91
CA GLU A 106 0.47 12.24 -22.96
C GLU A 106 1.46 11.22 -23.55
N SER A 107 2.77 11.44 -23.42
CA SER A 107 3.81 10.53 -23.93
C SER A 107 4.10 9.35 -22.99
N ALA A 108 3.71 9.46 -21.71
CA ALA A 108 3.75 8.37 -20.74
C ALA A 108 2.74 7.24 -21.04
N GLN A 109 1.92 7.39 -22.08
CA GLN A 109 0.95 6.38 -22.51
C GLN A 109 1.59 5.04 -22.94
N GLU A 110 2.87 5.03 -23.32
CA GLU A 110 3.52 3.85 -23.92
C GLU A 110 4.30 2.96 -22.94
N ASP A 111 4.66 3.45 -21.74
CA ASP A 111 5.58 2.72 -20.85
C ASP A 111 5.05 2.65 -19.41
N TRP A 112 3.77 2.28 -19.27
CA TRP A 112 3.24 1.83 -17.99
C TRP A 112 3.88 0.49 -17.66
N SER A 113 5.11 0.51 -17.17
CA SER A 113 5.63 -0.54 -16.31
C SER A 113 4.80 -0.51 -15.02
N MET A 114 3.55 -0.98 -15.14
CA MET A 114 2.66 -1.23 -14.03
C MET A 114 3.35 -2.31 -13.22
N TYR A 115 4.11 -1.91 -12.22
CA TYR A 115 4.70 -2.88 -11.31
C TYR A 115 3.56 -3.40 -10.44
N PRO A 116 3.16 -4.68 -10.57
CA PRO A 116 2.35 -5.29 -9.54
C PRO A 116 3.12 -5.11 -8.23
N ALA A 117 2.61 -4.24 -7.38
CA ALA A 117 3.30 -3.88 -6.15
C ALA A 117 3.12 -5.02 -5.15
N VAL A 118 1.88 -5.50 -5.02
CA VAL A 118 1.55 -6.56 -4.07
C VAL A 118 0.21 -7.22 -4.37
N GLN A 119 0.11 -8.53 -4.12
CA GLN A 119 -1.12 -9.32 -4.21
C GLN A 119 -1.61 -9.74 -2.82
N TYR A 120 -2.92 -9.65 -2.57
CA TYR A 120 -3.53 -10.06 -1.30
C TYR A 120 -4.81 -10.85 -1.49
N ASP A 121 -4.91 -11.95 -0.76
CA ASP A 121 -6.15 -12.70 -0.60
C ASP A 121 -7.00 -12.01 0.48
N VAL A 122 -7.93 -11.16 0.05
CA VAL A 122 -8.76 -10.33 0.94
C VAL A 122 -9.94 -11.08 1.54
N PHE A 123 -10.31 -12.22 0.94
CA PHE A 123 -11.30 -13.14 1.46
C PHE A 123 -11.03 -14.55 0.95
N GLU A 124 -11.08 -15.54 1.83
CA GLU A 124 -10.94 -16.93 1.44
C GLU A 124 -11.83 -17.82 2.31
N ASP A 125 -12.61 -18.70 1.69
CA ASP A 125 -13.35 -19.78 2.34
C ASP A 125 -13.15 -21.11 1.59
N GLY A 126 -13.92 -22.15 1.96
CA GLY A 126 -13.81 -23.49 1.35
C GLY A 126 -14.21 -23.56 -0.13
N SER A 127 -14.87 -22.54 -0.66
CA SER A 127 -15.46 -22.51 -2.01
C SER A 127 -15.03 -21.31 -2.86
N LYS A 128 -14.48 -20.27 -2.24
CA LYS A 128 -14.22 -18.98 -2.86
C LYS A 128 -12.92 -18.36 -2.36
N LEU A 129 -12.23 -17.70 -3.26
CA LEU A 129 -11.10 -16.82 -2.98
C LEU A 129 -11.35 -15.47 -3.67
N VAL A 130 -11.11 -14.37 -2.97
CA VAL A 130 -11.06 -13.02 -3.56
C VAL A 130 -9.67 -12.48 -3.32
N SER A 131 -8.96 -12.17 -4.41
CA SER A 131 -7.60 -11.66 -4.40
C SER A 131 -7.57 -10.26 -5.00
N ARG A 132 -6.79 -9.35 -4.44
CA ARG A 132 -6.53 -8.00 -4.96
C ARG A 132 -5.07 -7.85 -5.31
N LEU A 133 -4.79 -7.53 -6.57
CA LEU A 133 -3.47 -7.18 -7.05
C LEU A 133 -3.38 -5.65 -7.14
N TYR A 134 -2.58 -5.05 -6.28
CA TYR A 134 -2.36 -3.61 -6.24
C TYR A 134 -1.24 -3.20 -7.20
N TYR A 135 -1.46 -2.09 -7.87
CA TYR A 135 -0.53 -1.45 -8.79
C TYR A 135 -0.23 -0.04 -8.32
N ILE A 136 1.02 0.39 -8.53
CA ILE A 136 1.48 1.72 -8.16
C ILE A 136 2.10 2.37 -9.39
N VAL A 137 1.61 3.57 -9.72
CA VAL A 137 2.22 4.44 -10.74
C VAL A 137 2.91 5.59 -10.01
N PRO A 138 4.25 5.62 -10.00
CA PRO A 138 5.00 6.70 -9.36
C PRO A 138 5.10 7.93 -10.29
N LYS A 139 4.98 9.12 -9.71
CA LYS A 139 5.32 10.42 -10.30
C LYS A 139 6.36 11.07 -9.41
N LEU A 140 7.60 11.17 -9.91
CA LEU A 140 8.65 11.91 -9.22
C LEU A 140 8.54 13.38 -9.60
N THR A 141 8.25 14.22 -8.62
CA THR A 141 8.47 15.67 -8.71
C THR A 141 9.83 16.00 -8.07
N PRO A 142 10.43 17.17 -8.34
CA PRO A 142 11.73 17.56 -7.76
C PRO A 142 11.79 17.50 -6.22
N LEU A 143 10.64 17.49 -5.53
CA LEU A 143 10.56 17.55 -4.07
C LEU A 143 9.81 16.37 -3.45
N ARG A 144 9.06 15.57 -4.22
CA ARG A 144 8.15 14.54 -3.69
C ARG A 144 7.99 13.36 -4.66
N LEU A 145 7.84 12.18 -4.07
CA LEU A 145 7.27 11.03 -4.75
C LEU A 145 5.75 11.08 -4.53
N GLU A 146 4.99 11.16 -5.61
CA GLU A 146 3.55 11.00 -5.62
C GLU A 146 3.21 9.64 -6.26
N CYS A 147 2.17 8.97 -5.77
CA CYS A 147 1.79 7.65 -6.24
C CYS A 147 0.31 7.62 -6.57
N PHE A 148 -0.03 7.20 -7.78
CA PHE A 148 -1.38 6.79 -8.13
C PHE A 148 -1.52 5.29 -7.86
N VAL A 149 -2.48 4.92 -7.01
CA VAL A 149 -2.69 3.52 -6.58
C VAL A 149 -4.04 3.04 -7.08
N PHE A 150 -4.04 1.88 -7.72
CA PHE A 150 -5.25 1.18 -8.13
C PHE A 150 -5.07 -0.32 -7.89
N PHE A 151 -6.14 -1.10 -8.02
CA PHE A 151 -6.04 -2.55 -7.88
C PHE A 151 -6.97 -3.29 -8.82
N GLU A 152 -6.60 -4.52 -9.13
CA GLU A 152 -7.44 -5.51 -9.79
C GLU A 152 -7.95 -6.50 -8.74
N GLU A 153 -9.26 -6.63 -8.61
CA GLU A 153 -9.89 -7.63 -7.76
C GLU A 153 -10.31 -8.83 -8.61
N SER A 154 -9.70 -9.98 -8.35
CA SER A 154 -10.03 -11.26 -8.94
C SER A 154 -10.83 -12.10 -7.95
N THR A 155 -11.95 -12.65 -8.39
CA THR A 155 -12.70 -13.68 -7.65
C THR A 155 -12.49 -15.02 -8.31
N PHE A 156 -12.17 -16.02 -7.50
CA PHE A 156 -11.98 -17.41 -7.90
C PHE A 156 -12.97 -18.31 -7.17
N HIS A 157 -13.47 -19.32 -7.88
CA HIS A 157 -14.16 -20.46 -7.31
C HIS A 157 -13.15 -21.59 -7.08
N LYS A 158 -13.26 -22.27 -5.94
CA LYS A 158 -12.50 -23.49 -5.64
C LYS A 158 -13.31 -24.69 -6.06
N ASP A 159 -12.78 -25.48 -6.98
CA ASP A 159 -13.40 -26.74 -7.35
C ASP A 159 -13.19 -27.82 -6.25
N PRO A 160 -13.83 -29.00 -6.36
CA PRO A 160 -13.67 -30.06 -5.38
C PRO A 160 -12.23 -30.61 -5.22
N SER A 161 -11.35 -30.39 -6.20
CA SER A 161 -9.91 -30.70 -6.13
C SER A 161 -9.11 -29.64 -5.39
N GLY A 162 -9.68 -28.46 -5.17
CA GLY A 162 -9.02 -27.29 -4.61
C GLY A 162 -8.40 -26.37 -5.67
N ASP A 163 -8.64 -26.62 -6.96
CA ASP A 163 -8.14 -25.78 -8.05
C ASP A 163 -8.95 -24.49 -8.15
N LEU A 164 -8.26 -23.40 -8.48
CA LEU A 164 -8.84 -22.07 -8.59
C LEU A 164 -9.28 -21.79 -10.01
N ILE A 165 -10.58 -21.52 -10.17
CA ILE A 165 -11.19 -21.12 -11.45
C ILE A 165 -11.57 -19.64 -11.34
N LEU A 166 -10.93 -18.80 -12.15
CA LEU A 166 -11.25 -17.36 -12.19
C LEU A 166 -12.70 -17.15 -12.67
N THR A 167 -13.52 -16.50 -11.85
CA THR A 167 -14.91 -16.17 -12.18
C THR A 167 -15.11 -14.72 -12.59
N SER A 168 -14.30 -13.80 -12.06
CA SER A 168 -14.33 -12.38 -12.44
C SER A 168 -13.02 -11.68 -12.12
N SER A 169 -12.64 -10.70 -12.93
CA SER A 169 -11.59 -9.73 -12.64
C SER A 169 -12.11 -8.33 -12.95
N ARG A 170 -11.85 -7.37 -12.05
CA ARG A 170 -12.36 -5.99 -12.13
C ARG A 170 -11.32 -5.00 -11.61
N LEU A 171 -11.22 -3.83 -12.23
CA LEU A 171 -10.29 -2.77 -11.82
C LEU A 171 -10.99 -1.73 -10.95
N TYR A 172 -10.28 -1.25 -9.93
CA TYR A 172 -10.78 -0.27 -8.98
C TYR A 172 -9.75 0.81 -8.68
N ILE A 173 -10.23 2.04 -8.53
CA ILE A 173 -9.46 3.20 -8.04
C ILE A 173 -10.05 3.61 -6.68
N GLN A 174 -9.19 4.05 -5.76
CA GLN A 174 -9.57 4.57 -4.44
C GLN A 174 -9.45 6.09 -4.37
#